data_AF-A0A9R0WSI9-F1
#
_entry.id   AF-A0A9R0WSI9-F1
#
_cell.length_a   1.000
_cell.length_b   1.000
_cell.length_c   1.000
_cell.angle_alpha   90.00
_cell.angle_beta   90.00
_cell.angle_gamma   90.00
#
_symmetry.space_group_name_H-M   'P 1'
#
loop_
_entity.id
_entity.type
_entity.pdbx_description
1 polymer ?
#
loop_
_entity_poly.entity_id
_entity_poly.type
_entity_poly.pdbx_seq_one_letter_code
_entity_poly.pdbx_strand_id
1 'polypeptide(L)'
;MSSSSSLIQGISISVSDDDEASGKVWLYYNDLFISPVYCLLSMLLRGSILAAACLKMLDTEMLQNLELREPPEQNLPVKEVVYRSSLPHLEDNISSHMTNSRFNSFTGYQTLTEREESFKPKETTAVHCGFYSENGGFRVSDVDKDYMRSCRVVVATCAFGGGDDLHQPIGMTEVSVKKVCYVAFWDEVTLSAQHEEGKKIGEDLRIGLWRIILVRDLPFTDQRLNGKIPKLISHRLFPMARYSIWVDSKSQFRRDPLGVIEALLWRSNSSLALSEHGARSSLYDEGNAIVRKHKATPEEVKIQLDQYRQDGIPDDKRFNRKKALAEASAIVRDHAPSTNLFMCLWFNEVVRFTSRDQLSFPYVLRRLRLPGVHLFPVCARKDLVNSFGHRRKVKPLAKEGR
;
A
#
# COMPACT_ATOMS: atom_id res chain seq x y z
N MET A 1 -23.88 24.17 45.37
CA MET A 1 -23.94 22.70 45.53
C MET A 1 -22.66 22.12 44.95
N SER A 2 -21.83 21.54 45.80
CA SER A 2 -20.59 20.85 45.43
C SER A 2 -20.88 19.57 44.66
N SER A 3 -20.27 19.36 43.50
CA SER A 3 -20.21 18.03 42.88
C SER A 3 -18.95 17.31 43.35
N SER A 4 -19.12 16.25 44.14
CA SER A 4 -18.08 15.30 44.48
C SER A 4 -17.94 14.30 43.33
N SER A 5 -16.75 14.14 42.75
CA SER A 5 -16.44 12.95 41.95
C SER A 5 -15.81 11.90 42.86
N SER A 6 -16.44 10.72 42.94
CA SER A 6 -15.85 9.52 43.51
C SER A 6 -15.51 8.56 42.36
N LEU A 7 -14.25 8.12 42.30
CA LEU A 7 -13.84 7.01 41.46
C LEU A 7 -14.36 5.72 42.10
N ILE A 8 -15.35 5.07 41.47
CA ILE A 8 -15.90 3.80 41.94
C ILE A 8 -14.92 2.68 41.59
N GLN A 9 -14.16 2.17 42.57
CA GLN A 9 -13.43 0.90 42.48
C GLN A 9 -14.41 -0.27 42.70
N GLY A 10 -14.22 -1.37 41.95
CA GLY A 10 -14.96 -2.64 42.15
C GLY A 10 -15.82 -3.12 40.98
N ILE A 11 -15.82 -2.43 39.82
CA ILE A 11 -16.59 -2.85 38.64
C ILE A 11 -15.76 -3.78 37.74
N SER A 12 -16.30 -4.95 37.39
CA SER A 12 -15.73 -5.86 36.38
C SER A 12 -16.76 -6.19 35.29
N ILE A 13 -16.27 -6.47 34.08
CA ILE A 13 -17.08 -6.72 32.89
C ILE A 13 -16.63 -8.03 32.26
N SER A 14 -17.58 -8.93 31.97
CA SER A 14 -17.33 -10.19 31.26
C SER A 14 -18.20 -10.31 30.02
N VAL A 15 -17.65 -10.97 28.99
CA VAL A 15 -18.33 -11.31 27.73
C VAL A 15 -18.01 -12.77 27.43
N SER A 16 -19.04 -13.59 27.21
CA SER A 16 -18.88 -14.99 26.80
C SER A 16 -18.80 -15.09 25.27
N ASP A 17 -18.14 -16.12 24.74
CA ASP A 17 -17.95 -16.29 23.28
C ASP A 17 -19.30 -16.44 22.52
N ASP A 18 -20.35 -16.95 23.17
CA ASP A 18 -21.70 -17.05 22.58
C ASP A 18 -22.47 -15.71 22.59
N ASP A 19 -22.11 -14.77 23.49
CA ASP A 19 -22.79 -13.48 23.64
C ASP A 19 -22.22 -12.39 22.71
N GLU A 20 -21.07 -12.61 22.07
CA GLU A 20 -20.43 -11.64 21.17
C GLU A 20 -21.28 -11.35 19.92
N ALA A 21 -22.06 -12.34 19.46
CA ALA A 21 -22.99 -12.20 18.33
C ALA A 21 -24.28 -11.43 18.70
N SER A 22 -24.65 -11.40 19.99
CA SER A 22 -25.89 -10.75 20.47
C SER A 22 -25.68 -9.36 21.10
N GLY A 23 -24.42 -8.98 21.35
CA GLY A 23 -24.06 -7.67 21.89
C GLY A 23 -24.46 -7.47 23.37
N LYS A 24 -24.64 -8.57 24.11
CA LYS A 24 -24.92 -8.56 25.55
C LYS A 24 -23.62 -8.51 26.35
N VAL A 25 -23.60 -7.66 27.37
CA VAL A 25 -22.47 -7.51 28.29
C VAL A 25 -22.99 -7.60 29.71
N TRP A 26 -22.27 -8.32 30.57
CA TRP A 26 -22.64 -8.55 31.96
C TRP A 26 -21.79 -7.68 32.88
N LEU A 27 -22.44 -6.93 33.76
CA LEU A 27 -21.82 -5.98 34.67
C LEU A 27 -21.85 -6.51 36.11
N TYR A 28 -20.69 -6.50 36.76
CA TYR A 28 -20.50 -6.95 38.13
C TYR A 28 -19.93 -5.83 39.00
N TYR A 29 -20.31 -5.81 40.28
CA TYR A 29 -19.72 -4.95 41.31
C TYR A 29 -19.36 -5.80 42.53
N ASN A 30 -18.08 -5.83 42.90
CA ASN A 30 -17.54 -6.74 43.91
C ASN A 30 -18.03 -8.19 43.71
N ASP A 31 -17.91 -8.68 42.48
CA ASP A 31 -18.29 -10.04 42.03
C ASP A 31 -19.78 -10.39 42.17
N LEU A 32 -20.65 -9.44 42.53
CA LEU A 32 -22.10 -9.60 42.42
C LEU A 32 -22.62 -9.12 41.06
N PHE A 33 -23.46 -9.95 40.44
CA PHE A 33 -24.13 -9.63 39.19
C PHE A 33 -25.16 -8.50 39.36
N ILE A 34 -25.08 -7.46 38.51
CA ILE A 34 -25.98 -6.30 38.59
C ILE A 34 -27.10 -6.38 37.54
N SER A 35 -26.77 -6.45 36.25
CA SER A 35 -27.76 -6.37 35.15
C SER A 35 -27.15 -6.73 33.78
N PRO A 36 -27.93 -7.30 32.84
CA PRO A 36 -27.54 -7.35 31.43
C PRO A 36 -27.59 -5.95 30.82
N VAL A 37 -26.48 -5.50 30.25
CA VAL A 37 -26.41 -4.19 29.61
C VAL A 37 -26.24 -4.36 28.11
N TYR A 38 -27.21 -3.84 27.36
CA TYR A 38 -27.13 -3.78 25.91
C TYR A 38 -26.12 -2.70 25.49
N CYS A 39 -25.35 -3.01 24.46
CA CYS A 39 -24.14 -2.36 23.93
C CYS A 39 -23.98 -0.81 24.09
N LEU A 40 -25.06 -0.02 24.22
CA LEU A 40 -25.00 1.42 24.42
C LEU A 40 -24.20 1.88 25.65
N LEU A 41 -24.27 1.18 26.80
CA LEU A 41 -23.46 1.57 27.96
C LEU A 41 -21.98 1.17 27.79
N SER A 42 -21.68 0.10 27.05
CA SER A 42 -20.31 -0.23 26.66
C SER A 42 -19.74 0.84 25.72
N MET A 43 -20.58 1.41 24.85
CA MET A 43 -20.20 2.53 23.99
C MET A 43 -20.00 3.83 24.78
N LEU A 44 -20.81 4.09 25.81
CA LEU A 44 -20.65 5.25 26.69
C LEU A 44 -19.42 5.14 27.61
N LEU A 45 -19.16 3.96 28.18
CA LEU A 45 -17.93 3.71 28.97
C LEU A 45 -16.68 3.67 28.09
N ARG A 46 -16.77 3.21 26.84
CA ARG A 46 -15.71 3.37 25.82
C ARG A 46 -15.56 4.82 25.32
N GLY A 47 -16.59 5.66 25.50
CA GLY A 47 -16.57 7.07 25.12
C GLY A 47 -15.86 7.98 26.12
N SER A 48 -15.74 7.55 27.38
CA SER A 48 -15.12 8.34 28.46
C SER A 48 -13.69 7.93 28.82
N ILE A 49 -13.20 6.80 28.30
CA ILE A 49 -11.78 6.48 28.31
C ILE A 49 -11.26 6.90 26.94
N LEU A 50 -10.45 7.96 26.87
CA LEU A 50 -9.66 8.30 25.68
C LEU A 50 -8.92 7.03 25.25
N ALA A 51 -9.45 6.31 24.26
CA ALA A 51 -8.83 5.09 23.78
C ALA A 51 -7.42 5.46 23.32
N ALA A 52 -6.41 4.93 24.00
CA ALA A 52 -5.03 5.22 23.68
C ALA A 52 -4.78 4.95 22.20
N ALA A 53 -4.15 5.90 21.51
CA ALA A 53 -3.82 5.74 20.10
C ALA A 53 -3.03 4.44 19.88
N CYS A 54 -3.41 3.67 18.86
CA CYS A 54 -2.76 2.41 18.54
C CYS A 54 -1.35 2.66 17.98
N LEU A 55 -1.17 3.78 17.27
CA LEU A 55 0.15 4.25 16.85
C LEU A 55 0.65 5.38 17.76
N LYS A 56 1.72 5.10 18.52
CA LYS A 56 2.43 6.10 19.33
C LYS A 56 3.38 6.89 18.45
N MET A 57 3.06 8.14 18.17
CA MET A 57 3.89 9.06 17.38
C MET A 57 4.92 9.76 18.27
N LEU A 58 6.05 10.16 17.68
CA LEU A 58 6.93 11.15 18.31
C LEU A 58 6.19 12.49 18.47
N ASP A 59 6.59 13.27 19.46
CA ASP A 59 6.14 14.65 19.59
C ASP A 59 6.81 15.54 18.52
N THR A 60 6.30 16.77 18.41
CA THR A 60 6.75 17.74 17.40
C THR A 60 8.22 18.12 17.58
N GLU A 61 8.74 18.23 18.80
CA GLU A 61 10.10 18.67 19.08
C GLU A 61 11.12 17.59 18.66
N MET A 62 10.83 16.32 18.97
CA MET A 62 11.61 15.17 18.53
C MET A 62 11.61 15.04 17.00
N LEU A 63 10.49 15.36 16.34
CA LEU A 63 10.41 15.33 14.87
C LEU A 63 11.26 16.42 14.20
N GLN A 64 11.40 17.59 14.83
CA GLN A 64 12.19 18.68 14.27
C GLN A 64 13.67 18.29 14.12
N ASN A 65 14.20 17.59 15.11
CA ASN A 65 15.58 17.15 15.18
C ASN A 65 15.82 15.76 14.57
N LEU A 66 14.80 15.18 13.93
CA LEU A 66 14.91 13.84 13.35
C LEU A 66 15.78 13.84 12.09
N GLU A 67 16.83 13.04 12.12
CA GLU A 67 17.68 12.74 10.98
C GLU A 67 17.28 11.42 10.32
N LEU A 68 17.38 11.36 8.99
CA LEU A 68 17.05 10.17 8.23
C LEU A 68 18.14 9.11 8.41
N ARG A 69 17.76 7.96 8.99
CA ARG A 69 18.65 6.82 9.14
C ARG A 69 18.89 6.13 7.80
N GLU A 70 20.05 5.47 7.67
CA GLU A 70 20.25 4.48 6.62
C GLU A 70 19.30 3.28 6.83
N PRO A 71 18.82 2.66 5.74
CA PRO A 71 18.05 1.42 5.84
C PRO A 71 18.82 0.33 6.61
N PRO A 72 18.14 -0.53 7.38
CA PRO A 72 18.81 -1.60 8.10
C PRO A 72 19.44 -2.61 7.13
N GLU A 73 20.62 -3.13 7.48
CA GLU A 73 21.18 -4.27 6.77
C GLU A 73 20.25 -5.48 6.93
N GLN A 74 19.91 -6.12 5.81
CA GLN A 74 19.06 -7.30 5.80
C GLN A 74 19.88 -8.57 5.56
N ASN A 75 19.45 -9.67 6.17
CA ASN A 75 20.06 -10.99 6.01
C ASN A 75 19.75 -11.66 4.64
N LEU A 76 19.37 -10.90 3.63
CA LEU A 76 19.28 -11.39 2.26
C LEU A 76 20.61 -11.13 1.55
N PRO A 77 21.04 -12.01 0.64
CA PRO A 77 22.31 -11.81 -0.07
C PRO A 77 22.30 -10.57 -0.96
N VAL A 78 21.12 -10.01 -1.28
CA VAL A 78 20.93 -8.93 -2.27
C VAL A 78 21.60 -7.63 -1.81
N LYS A 79 22.71 -7.29 -2.48
CA LYS A 79 23.42 -6.02 -2.35
C LYS A 79 23.03 -5.05 -3.46
N GLU A 80 22.62 -5.56 -4.61
CA GLU A 80 22.27 -4.76 -5.77
C GLU A 80 21.09 -5.38 -6.56
N VAL A 81 20.18 -4.52 -7.01
CA VAL A 81 19.10 -4.88 -7.94
C VAL A 81 19.35 -4.20 -9.26
N VAL A 82 19.61 -5.01 -10.29
CA VAL A 82 19.75 -4.55 -11.67
C VAL A 82 18.42 -4.69 -12.37
N TYR A 83 17.94 -3.62 -12.97
CA TYR A 83 16.68 -3.66 -13.71
C TYR A 83 16.97 -4.10 -15.13
N ARG A 84 16.30 -5.17 -15.58
CA ARG A 84 16.51 -5.73 -16.92
C ARG A 84 16.22 -4.73 -18.06
N SER A 85 15.39 -3.71 -17.81
CA SER A 85 15.17 -2.59 -18.74
C SER A 85 16.41 -1.73 -19.00
N SER A 86 17.42 -1.81 -18.14
CA SER A 86 18.67 -1.04 -18.23
C SER A 86 19.79 -1.84 -18.88
N LEU A 87 19.54 -3.10 -19.23
CA LEU A 87 20.49 -3.96 -19.91
C LEU A 87 20.31 -3.84 -21.44
N PRO A 88 21.38 -4.01 -22.24
CA PRO A 88 21.27 -4.03 -23.69
C PRO A 88 20.26 -5.09 -24.13
N HIS A 89 19.21 -4.68 -24.84
CA HIS A 89 18.26 -5.59 -25.44
C HIS A 89 18.91 -6.22 -26.68
N LEU A 90 19.24 -7.51 -26.62
CA LEU A 90 19.26 -8.32 -27.84
C LEU A 90 17.82 -8.27 -28.37
N GLU A 91 17.65 -7.95 -29.64
CA GLU A 91 16.34 -8.04 -30.31
C GLU A 91 15.89 -9.50 -30.28
N ASP A 92 15.28 -9.92 -29.17
CA ASP A 92 14.63 -11.19 -29.08
C ASP A 92 13.44 -11.10 -30.05
N ASN A 93 13.44 -11.96 -31.07
CA ASN A 93 12.29 -12.19 -31.94
C ASN A 93 11.07 -12.45 -31.06
N ILE A 94 10.28 -11.39 -30.78
CA ILE A 94 9.07 -11.47 -29.97
C ILE A 94 8.12 -12.35 -30.77
N SER A 95 8.11 -13.64 -30.43
CA SER A 95 7.16 -14.59 -30.96
C SER A 95 5.76 -14.01 -30.78
N SER A 96 5.01 -13.94 -31.87
CA SER A 96 3.65 -13.40 -32.00
C SER A 96 2.58 -14.13 -31.16
N HIS A 97 2.98 -14.95 -30.19
CA HIS A 97 2.12 -15.85 -29.42
C HIS A 97 1.52 -15.28 -28.12
N MET A 98 1.68 -13.99 -27.82
CA MET A 98 1.17 -13.40 -26.56
C MET A 98 0.00 -12.42 -26.74
N THR A 99 -0.94 -12.71 -27.65
CA THR A 99 -2.14 -11.87 -27.89
C THR A 99 -3.08 -11.72 -26.67
N ASN A 100 -2.89 -12.52 -25.61
CA ASN A 100 -3.65 -12.45 -24.35
C ASN A 100 -2.79 -12.11 -23.12
N SER A 101 -1.56 -11.64 -23.31
CA SER A 101 -0.69 -11.28 -22.18
C SER A 101 -0.90 -9.83 -21.74
N ARG A 102 -0.83 -9.59 -20.43
CA ARG A 102 -0.81 -8.22 -19.85
C ARG A 102 0.59 -7.57 -19.92
N PHE A 103 1.58 -8.28 -20.46
CA PHE A 103 2.91 -7.74 -20.73
C PHE A 103 2.92 -6.84 -21.97
N ASN A 104 3.72 -5.79 -21.91
CA ASN A 104 3.86 -4.79 -22.97
C ASN A 104 5.28 -4.17 -22.93
N SER A 105 5.51 -3.18 -23.79
CA SER A 105 6.77 -2.43 -23.86
C SER A 105 7.10 -1.60 -22.60
N PHE A 106 6.18 -1.46 -21.65
CA PHE A 106 6.48 -0.90 -20.33
C PHE A 106 7.10 -1.94 -19.41
N THR A 107 6.49 -3.12 -19.32
CA THR A 107 6.86 -4.17 -18.36
C THR A 107 7.98 -5.07 -18.82
N GLY A 108 8.21 -5.13 -20.14
CA GLY A 108 8.94 -6.23 -20.75
C GLY A 108 8.12 -7.52 -20.75
N TYR A 109 8.66 -8.55 -21.40
CA TYR A 109 8.00 -9.85 -21.58
C TYR A 109 8.66 -10.92 -20.72
N GLN A 110 8.37 -10.91 -19.42
CA GLN A 110 8.97 -11.88 -18.48
C GLN A 110 8.47 -13.31 -18.79
N THR A 111 9.41 -14.21 -19.07
CA THR A 111 9.19 -15.66 -19.21
C THR A 111 8.93 -16.33 -17.86
N LEU A 112 8.41 -17.57 -17.86
CA LEU A 112 8.25 -18.34 -16.62
C LEU A 112 9.60 -18.70 -15.99
N THR A 113 10.63 -18.96 -16.80
CA THR A 113 11.99 -19.23 -16.31
C THR A 113 12.55 -18.01 -15.58
N GLU A 114 12.48 -16.81 -16.18
CA GLU A 114 12.94 -15.58 -15.52
C GLU A 114 12.13 -15.27 -14.25
N ARG A 115 10.82 -15.59 -14.25
CA ARG A 115 9.99 -15.49 -13.04
C ARG A 115 10.56 -16.38 -11.93
N GLU A 116 10.81 -17.66 -12.20
CA GLU A 116 11.32 -18.60 -11.20
C GLU A 116 12.74 -18.25 -10.72
N GLU A 117 13.61 -17.77 -11.61
CA GLU A 117 14.95 -17.30 -11.27
C GLU A 117 14.92 -16.06 -10.38
N SER A 118 13.95 -15.16 -10.58
CA SER A 118 13.84 -13.92 -9.80
C SER A 118 13.52 -14.14 -8.32
N PHE A 119 13.04 -15.33 -7.92
CA PHE A 119 12.84 -15.74 -6.53
C PHE A 119 14.07 -16.44 -5.91
N LYS A 120 15.19 -16.51 -6.63
CA LYS A 120 16.47 -17.08 -6.15
C LYS A 120 17.50 -15.94 -6.05
N PRO A 121 17.35 -15.03 -5.07
CA PRO A 121 18.18 -13.83 -4.98
C PRO A 121 19.67 -14.18 -4.84
N LYS A 122 20.48 -13.50 -5.63
CA LYS A 122 21.95 -13.49 -5.55
C LYS A 122 22.42 -12.11 -5.07
N GLU A 123 23.73 -11.94 -4.85
CA GLU A 123 24.28 -10.64 -4.46
C GLU A 123 23.88 -9.50 -5.40
N THR A 124 24.02 -9.75 -6.70
CA THR A 124 23.45 -8.90 -7.75
C THR A 124 22.30 -9.68 -8.42
N THR A 125 21.09 -9.15 -8.33
CA THR A 125 19.88 -9.79 -8.88
C THR A 125 19.30 -8.94 -10.01
N ALA A 126 19.18 -9.53 -11.20
CA ALA A 126 18.54 -8.90 -12.35
C ALA A 126 17.02 -9.20 -12.35
N VAL A 127 16.17 -8.16 -12.42
CA VAL A 127 14.71 -8.32 -12.32
C VAL A 127 13.95 -7.42 -13.31
N HIS A 128 12.79 -7.90 -13.77
CA HIS A 128 11.81 -7.07 -14.47
C HIS A 128 11.18 -6.08 -13.48
N CYS A 129 11.12 -4.78 -13.80
CA CYS A 129 10.55 -3.74 -12.92
C CYS A 129 10.22 -2.46 -13.71
N GLY A 130 9.24 -2.60 -14.61
CA GLY A 130 9.10 -1.92 -15.92
C GLY A 130 9.53 -0.45 -16.08
N PHE A 131 10.37 -0.23 -17.11
CA PHE A 131 10.54 0.96 -17.96
C PHE A 131 11.36 0.50 -19.20
N TYR A 132 10.87 -0.51 -19.94
CA TYR A 132 11.65 -1.22 -20.98
C TYR A 132 11.82 -0.45 -22.29
N SER A 133 10.93 0.49 -22.58
CA SER A 133 10.97 1.27 -23.80
C SER A 133 10.50 2.68 -23.50
N GLU A 134 11.11 3.68 -24.14
CA GLU A 134 10.59 5.06 -24.16
C GLU A 134 9.17 5.11 -24.73
N ASN A 135 8.85 4.18 -25.63
CA ASN A 135 7.51 4.01 -26.20
C ASN A 135 6.59 3.13 -25.34
N GLY A 136 7.06 2.66 -24.18
CA GLY A 136 6.29 1.83 -23.25
C GLY A 136 5.14 2.57 -22.56
N GLY A 137 5.17 3.91 -22.54
CA GLY A 137 4.16 4.73 -21.88
C GLY A 137 4.58 5.19 -20.48
N PHE A 138 3.60 5.64 -19.68
CA PHE A 138 3.82 6.30 -18.39
C PHE A 138 4.74 7.53 -18.52
N ARG A 139 4.44 8.40 -19.50
CA ARG A 139 5.26 9.59 -19.78
C ARG A 139 5.01 10.67 -18.72
N VAL A 140 6.10 11.21 -18.20
CA VAL A 140 6.12 12.29 -17.21
C VAL A 140 7.01 13.41 -17.75
N SER A 141 6.69 14.67 -17.46
CA SER A 141 7.47 15.83 -17.91
C SER A 141 8.89 15.82 -17.33
N ASP A 142 9.86 16.42 -18.00
CA ASP A 142 11.25 16.45 -17.48
C ASP A 142 11.35 17.28 -16.19
N VAL A 143 10.56 18.34 -16.07
CA VAL A 143 10.43 19.13 -14.82
C VAL A 143 9.95 18.25 -13.66
N ASP A 144 8.99 17.36 -13.90
CA ASP A 144 8.51 16.43 -12.88
C ASP A 144 9.52 15.32 -12.60
N LYS A 145 10.23 14.80 -13.61
CA LYS A 145 11.31 13.82 -13.40
C LYS A 145 12.41 14.41 -12.51
N ASP A 146 12.78 15.66 -12.72
CA ASP A 146 13.78 16.35 -11.90
C ASP A 146 13.30 16.57 -10.48
N TYR A 147 12.03 16.98 -10.30
CA TYR A 147 11.43 17.06 -8.97
C TYR A 147 11.43 15.69 -8.28
N MET A 148 11.01 14.63 -8.96
CA MET A 148 10.99 13.26 -8.42
C MET A 148 12.40 12.77 -8.06
N ARG A 149 13.41 13.10 -8.87
CA ARG A 149 14.83 12.79 -8.56
C ARG A 149 15.33 13.55 -7.33
N SER A 150 14.80 14.73 -7.02
CA SER A 150 15.22 15.51 -5.84
C SER A 150 14.70 14.95 -4.50
N CYS A 151 13.66 14.12 -4.53
CA CYS A 151 12.97 13.67 -3.33
C CYS A 151 13.79 12.64 -2.53
N ARG A 152 14.04 12.91 -1.25
CA ARG A 152 14.68 11.97 -0.30
C ARG A 152 13.66 11.14 0.48
N VAL A 153 12.49 11.72 0.75
CA VAL A 153 11.32 11.05 1.33
C VAL A 153 10.10 11.47 0.53
N VAL A 154 9.22 10.52 0.22
CA VAL A 154 8.02 10.80 -0.56
C VAL A 154 6.77 10.22 0.10
N VAL A 155 5.70 11.02 0.16
CA VAL A 155 4.33 10.54 0.33
C VAL A 155 3.68 10.59 -1.05
N ALA A 156 3.15 9.47 -1.51
CA ALA A 156 2.58 9.34 -2.84
C ALA A 156 1.15 8.78 -2.81
N THR A 157 0.32 9.31 -3.71
CA THR A 157 -1.00 8.79 -4.06
C THR A 157 -1.19 8.84 -5.57
N CYS A 158 -2.22 8.17 -6.11
CA CYS A 158 -2.62 8.35 -7.50
C CYS A 158 -4.12 8.25 -7.67
N ALA A 159 -4.65 8.97 -8.65
CA ALA A 159 -5.97 8.76 -9.18
C ALA A 159 -5.86 8.73 -10.70
N PHE A 160 -6.28 7.61 -11.31
CA PHE A 160 -6.35 7.45 -12.75
C PHE A 160 -7.79 7.14 -13.16
N GLY A 161 -8.27 7.75 -14.24
CA GLY A 161 -9.64 7.65 -14.72
C GLY A 161 -10.71 8.37 -13.88
N GLY A 162 -10.33 9.37 -13.07
CA GLY A 162 -11.26 10.29 -12.40
C GLY A 162 -12.13 9.67 -11.30
N GLY A 163 -11.68 8.58 -10.68
CA GLY A 163 -12.50 7.80 -9.74
C GLY A 163 -12.65 8.37 -8.34
N ASP A 164 -11.63 9.07 -7.84
CA ASP A 164 -11.50 9.47 -6.43
C ASP A 164 -11.12 10.95 -6.29
N ASP A 165 -11.32 11.50 -5.10
CA ASP A 165 -10.94 12.88 -4.75
C ASP A 165 -9.48 12.97 -4.28
N LEU A 166 -8.90 14.18 -4.34
CA LEU A 166 -7.61 14.53 -3.76
C LEU A 166 -7.78 15.08 -2.34
N HIS A 167 -7.72 14.19 -1.36
CA HIS A 167 -7.74 14.59 0.04
C HIS A 167 -6.38 15.18 0.47
N GLN A 168 -6.39 16.39 1.01
CA GLN A 168 -5.17 17.04 1.52
C GLN A 168 -4.62 16.29 2.73
N PRO A 169 -3.28 16.08 2.83
CA PRO A 169 -2.68 15.52 4.01
C PRO A 169 -2.87 16.46 5.20
N ILE A 170 -3.12 15.91 6.39
CA ILE A 170 -3.32 16.67 7.62
C ILE A 170 -2.37 16.20 8.72
N GLY A 171 -2.03 17.09 9.64
CA GLY A 171 -1.14 16.78 10.76
C GLY A 171 0.34 16.72 10.39
N MET A 172 0.75 17.44 9.34
CA MET A 172 2.17 17.60 8.96
C MET A 172 2.82 18.71 9.78
N THR A 173 4.02 18.45 10.29
CA THR A 173 4.88 19.49 10.88
C THR A 173 5.50 20.35 9.78
N GLU A 174 5.92 21.57 10.10
CA GLU A 174 6.62 22.44 9.15
C GLU A 174 7.91 21.80 8.61
N VAL A 175 8.60 21.04 9.46
CA VAL A 175 9.82 20.33 9.08
C VAL A 175 9.52 19.26 8.04
N SER A 176 8.45 18.48 8.22
CA SER A 176 8.02 17.48 7.25
C SER A 176 7.51 18.10 5.95
N VAL A 177 6.84 19.26 6.00
CA VAL A 177 6.44 19.98 4.78
C VAL A 177 7.66 20.39 3.94
N LYS A 178 8.79 20.74 4.58
CA LYS A 178 10.04 21.11 3.90
C LYS A 178 10.88 19.91 3.44
N LYS A 179 10.94 18.84 4.24
CA LYS A 179 11.82 17.67 4.00
C LYS A 179 11.17 16.58 3.13
N VAL A 180 9.85 16.54 3.03
CA VAL A 180 9.11 15.45 2.37
C VAL A 180 8.40 15.94 1.11
N CYS A 181 8.57 15.20 0.02
CA CYS A 181 7.80 15.40 -1.20
C CYS A 181 6.40 14.81 -1.04
N TYR A 182 5.37 15.57 -1.37
CA TYR A 182 3.99 15.09 -1.46
C TYR A 182 3.60 15.05 -2.94
N VAL A 183 3.35 13.86 -3.48
CA VAL A 183 3.09 13.66 -4.91
C VAL A 183 1.74 12.97 -5.15
N ALA A 184 0.94 13.53 -6.04
CA ALA A 184 -0.27 12.90 -6.56
C ALA A 184 -0.13 12.68 -8.07
N PHE A 185 -0.17 11.43 -8.52
CA PHE A 185 -0.14 11.08 -9.95
C PHE A 185 -1.55 11.08 -10.53
N TRP A 186 -1.77 11.87 -11.58
CA TRP A 186 -3.02 11.96 -12.31
C TRP A 186 -2.84 11.62 -13.78
N ASP A 187 -3.89 11.15 -14.43
CA ASP A 187 -4.01 11.09 -15.89
C ASP A 187 -4.86 12.26 -16.40
N GLU A 188 -4.94 12.42 -17.72
CA GLU A 188 -5.71 13.50 -18.34
C GLU A 188 -7.21 13.42 -18.01
N VAL A 189 -7.75 12.20 -17.86
CA VAL A 189 -9.14 11.99 -17.45
C VAL A 189 -9.38 12.51 -16.03
N THR A 190 -8.48 12.21 -15.09
CA THR A 190 -8.57 12.71 -13.72
C THR A 190 -8.38 14.23 -13.68
N LEU A 191 -7.44 14.77 -14.45
CA LEU A 191 -7.23 16.21 -14.55
C LEU A 191 -8.52 16.93 -14.96
N SER A 192 -9.16 16.50 -16.05
CA SER A 192 -10.42 17.10 -16.52
C SER A 192 -11.53 16.98 -15.47
N ALA A 193 -11.72 15.79 -14.89
CA ALA A 193 -12.75 15.57 -13.87
C ALA A 193 -12.56 16.45 -12.63
N GLN A 194 -11.32 16.65 -12.17
CA GLN A 194 -11.04 17.49 -11.00
C GLN A 194 -11.17 18.98 -11.32
N HIS A 195 -10.80 19.41 -12.53
CA HIS A 195 -11.00 20.78 -13.00
C HIS A 195 -12.48 21.16 -13.09
N GLU A 196 -13.34 20.25 -13.55
CA GLU A 196 -14.80 20.43 -13.57
C GLU A 196 -15.37 20.60 -12.14
N GLU A 197 -14.77 19.95 -11.15
CA GLU A 197 -15.10 20.13 -9.73
C GLU A 197 -14.44 21.38 -9.09
N GLY A 198 -13.78 22.21 -9.88
CA GLY A 198 -13.15 23.46 -9.43
C GLY A 198 -11.76 23.32 -8.81
N LYS A 199 -11.17 22.12 -8.81
CA LYS A 199 -9.82 21.86 -8.27
C LYS A 199 -8.79 22.10 -9.36
N LYS A 200 -8.36 23.35 -9.49
CA LYS A 200 -7.36 23.77 -10.48
C LYS A 200 -5.95 23.62 -9.93
N ILE A 201 -5.04 23.14 -10.76
CA ILE A 201 -3.62 23.10 -10.45
C ILE A 201 -3.07 24.53 -10.47
N GLY A 202 -2.33 24.91 -9.42
CA GLY A 202 -1.64 26.20 -9.35
C GLY A 202 -0.45 26.31 -10.31
N GLU A 203 0.10 27.51 -10.48
CA GLU A 203 1.28 27.75 -11.32
C GLU A 203 2.52 26.98 -10.85
N ASP A 204 2.58 26.66 -9.56
CA ASP A 204 3.62 25.84 -8.93
C ASP A 204 3.43 24.32 -9.13
N LEU A 205 2.44 23.94 -9.94
CA LEU A 205 2.02 22.57 -10.20
C LEU A 205 1.47 21.85 -8.96
N ARG A 206 0.93 22.59 -7.99
CA ARG A 206 0.38 22.03 -6.75
C ARG A 206 -1.11 22.28 -6.56
N ILE A 207 -1.71 21.43 -5.73
CA ILE A 207 -2.99 21.67 -5.07
C ILE A 207 -2.77 21.40 -3.59
N GLY A 208 -2.75 22.46 -2.78
CA GLY A 208 -2.35 22.38 -1.37
C GLY A 208 -0.93 21.82 -1.23
N LEU A 209 -0.75 20.76 -0.44
CA LEU A 209 0.59 20.14 -0.28
C LEU A 209 1.00 19.31 -1.49
N TRP A 210 0.04 18.73 -2.21
CA TRP A 210 0.30 17.80 -3.29
C TRP A 210 0.89 18.50 -4.52
N ARG A 211 2.07 18.10 -4.96
CA ARG A 211 2.51 18.31 -6.35
C ARG A 211 1.77 17.33 -7.25
N ILE A 212 1.09 17.85 -8.26
CA ILE A 212 0.37 17.06 -9.24
C ILE A 212 1.32 16.69 -10.37
N ILE A 213 1.52 15.39 -10.58
CA ILE A 213 2.31 14.88 -11.69
C ILE A 213 1.35 14.28 -12.70
N LEU A 214 1.24 14.92 -13.87
CA LEU A 214 0.43 14.44 -14.97
C LEU A 214 1.18 13.34 -15.72
N VAL A 215 0.57 12.16 -15.77
CA VAL A 215 1.04 10.98 -16.48
C VAL A 215 0.28 10.86 -17.80
N ARG A 216 1.01 10.82 -18.90
CA ARG A 216 0.48 10.58 -20.24
C ARG A 216 0.79 9.17 -20.72
N ASP A 217 0.03 8.71 -21.70
CA ASP A 217 0.23 7.42 -22.38
C ASP A 217 0.30 6.26 -21.40
N LEU A 218 -0.77 6.08 -20.60
CA LEU A 218 -0.81 5.02 -19.61
C LEU A 218 -0.60 3.63 -20.27
N PRO A 219 0.28 2.78 -19.72
CA PRO A 219 0.70 1.53 -20.39
C PRO A 219 -0.38 0.45 -20.42
N PHE A 220 -1.39 0.53 -19.54
CA PHE A 220 -2.45 -0.46 -19.45
C PHE A 220 -3.83 0.16 -19.70
N THR A 221 -4.73 -0.63 -20.27
CA THR A 221 -6.15 -0.25 -20.37
C THR A 221 -6.83 -0.23 -18.99
N ASP A 222 -6.45 -1.17 -18.10
CA ASP A 222 -6.91 -1.23 -16.71
C ASP A 222 -6.27 -0.13 -15.86
N GLN A 223 -7.07 0.87 -15.48
CA GLN A 223 -6.65 1.98 -14.62
C GLN A 223 -6.20 1.54 -13.23
N ARG A 224 -6.74 0.43 -12.71
CA ARG A 224 -6.30 -0.13 -11.42
C ARG A 224 -4.88 -0.67 -11.54
N LEU A 225 -4.53 -1.25 -12.68
CA LEU A 225 -3.18 -1.76 -12.95
C LEU A 225 -2.19 -0.60 -13.15
N ASN A 226 -2.59 0.47 -13.85
CA ASN A 226 -1.78 1.70 -13.92
C ASN A 226 -1.48 2.26 -12.53
N GLY A 227 -2.47 2.27 -11.62
CA GLY A 227 -2.26 2.71 -10.24
C GLY A 227 -1.28 1.87 -9.43
N LYS A 228 -0.91 0.67 -9.92
CA LYS A 228 0.13 -0.18 -9.30
C LYS A 228 1.54 0.31 -9.59
N ILE A 229 1.74 1.12 -10.63
CA ILE A 229 3.04 1.69 -10.98
C ILE A 229 3.53 2.62 -9.84
N PRO A 230 2.83 3.73 -9.51
CA PRO A 230 3.28 4.59 -8.43
C PRO A 230 3.16 3.94 -7.04
N LYS A 231 2.31 2.90 -6.89
CA LYS A 231 2.15 2.15 -5.64
C LYS A 231 3.28 1.18 -5.34
N LEU A 232 3.65 0.33 -6.30
CA LEU A 232 4.56 -0.78 -6.06
C LEU A 232 5.99 -0.42 -6.45
N ILE A 233 6.20 0.35 -7.51
CA ILE A 233 7.56 0.65 -7.99
C ILE A 233 7.97 2.11 -7.76
N SER A 234 7.56 2.72 -6.63
CA SER A 234 7.97 4.11 -6.32
C SER A 234 9.50 4.28 -6.26
N HIS A 235 10.25 3.25 -5.89
CA HIS A 235 11.71 3.30 -5.88
C HIS A 235 12.31 3.50 -7.29
N ARG A 236 11.59 3.08 -8.35
CA ARG A 236 11.96 3.38 -9.75
C ARG A 236 11.63 4.81 -10.12
N LEU A 237 10.53 5.34 -9.58
CA LEU A 237 10.04 6.70 -9.84
C LEU A 237 10.86 7.77 -9.10
N PHE A 238 11.33 7.47 -7.89
CA PHE A 238 12.07 8.39 -7.03
C PHE A 238 13.46 7.81 -6.72
N PRO A 239 14.40 7.84 -7.68
CA PRO A 239 15.67 7.10 -7.58
C PRO A 239 16.59 7.56 -6.44
N MET A 240 16.39 8.77 -5.91
CA MET A 240 17.16 9.30 -4.76
C MET A 240 16.42 9.19 -3.43
N ALA A 241 15.18 8.67 -3.44
CA ALA A 241 14.41 8.50 -2.22
C ALA A 241 14.97 7.35 -1.39
N ARG A 242 15.04 7.57 -0.07
CA ARG A 242 15.38 6.54 0.92
C ARG A 242 14.14 5.85 1.45
N TYR A 243 13.03 6.60 1.53
CA TYR A 243 11.77 6.14 2.07
C TYR A 243 10.59 6.62 1.23
N SER A 244 9.55 5.79 1.15
CA SER A 244 8.28 6.18 0.54
C SER A 244 7.09 5.69 1.37
N ILE A 245 6.06 6.53 1.44
CA ILE A 245 4.74 6.21 1.98
C ILE A 245 3.74 6.24 0.83
N TRP A 246 3.16 5.10 0.50
CA TRP A 246 1.99 5.01 -0.38
C TRP A 246 0.71 5.18 0.41
N VAL A 247 -0.25 5.95 -0.12
CA VAL A 247 -1.62 6.06 0.40
C VAL A 247 -2.61 5.97 -0.75
N ASP A 248 -3.54 5.00 -0.69
CA ASP A 248 -4.61 4.88 -1.69
C ASP A 248 -5.47 6.17 -1.73
N SER A 249 -5.84 6.63 -2.92
CA SER A 249 -6.65 7.85 -3.18
C SER A 249 -7.98 7.93 -2.43
N LYS A 250 -8.58 6.78 -2.10
CA LYS A 250 -9.80 6.69 -1.26
C LYS A 250 -9.58 7.01 0.22
N SER A 251 -8.38 7.44 0.59
CA SER A 251 -7.96 7.70 1.97
C SER A 251 -7.23 9.05 2.08
N GLN A 252 -7.39 9.72 3.21
CA GLN A 252 -6.62 10.91 3.57
C GLN A 252 -5.52 10.54 4.54
N PHE A 253 -4.28 10.94 4.24
CA PHE A 253 -3.15 10.77 5.14
C PHE A 253 -3.22 11.79 6.29
N ARG A 254 -3.13 11.34 7.55
CA ARG A 254 -3.41 12.17 8.73
C ARG A 254 -2.35 12.13 9.84
N ARG A 255 -1.12 11.74 9.52
CA ARG A 255 0.00 11.63 10.46
C ARG A 255 1.28 12.13 9.81
N ASP A 256 2.15 12.75 10.60
CA ASP A 256 3.44 13.25 10.11
C ASP A 256 4.30 12.11 9.51
N PRO A 257 4.79 12.22 8.25
CA PRO A 257 5.46 11.13 7.55
C PRO A 257 6.77 10.70 8.20
N LEU A 258 7.52 11.62 8.79
CA LEU A 258 8.78 11.29 9.45
C LEU A 258 8.51 10.47 10.72
N GLY A 259 7.49 10.84 11.49
CA GLY A 259 7.04 10.06 12.63
C GLY A 259 6.45 8.70 12.24
N VAL A 260 5.79 8.61 11.08
CA VAL A 260 5.26 7.33 10.57
C VAL A 260 6.39 6.38 10.19
N ILE A 261 7.42 6.88 9.51
CA ILE A 261 8.62 6.11 9.17
C ILE A 261 9.31 5.63 10.44
N GLU A 262 9.52 6.51 11.41
CA GLU A 262 10.15 6.15 12.68
C GLU A 262 9.36 5.07 13.43
N ALA A 263 8.05 5.27 13.58
CA ALA A 263 7.21 4.36 14.35
C ALA A 263 7.02 2.98 13.70
N LEU A 264 6.98 2.90 12.37
CA LEU A 264 6.64 1.67 11.64
C LEU A 264 7.82 0.95 11.01
N LEU A 265 8.94 1.64 10.76
CA LEU A 265 10.15 1.04 10.23
C LEU A 265 11.25 0.98 11.29
N TRP A 266 11.61 2.12 11.88
CA TRP A 266 12.81 2.19 12.73
C TRP A 266 12.63 1.47 14.07
N ARG A 267 11.49 1.68 14.76
CA ARG A 267 11.22 1.01 16.04
C ARG A 267 11.11 -0.51 15.92
N SER A 268 10.63 -1.00 14.77
CA SER A 268 10.46 -2.43 14.51
C SER A 268 11.62 -3.03 13.72
N ASN A 269 12.70 -2.27 13.48
CA ASN A 269 13.83 -2.66 12.63
C ASN A 269 13.38 -3.33 11.32
N SER A 270 12.46 -2.66 10.63
CA SER A 270 11.73 -3.17 9.48
C SER A 270 11.96 -2.27 8.27
N SER A 271 11.88 -2.87 7.09
CA SER A 271 12.08 -2.17 5.82
C SER A 271 10.79 -1.99 5.03
N LEU A 272 9.77 -2.79 5.36
CA LEU A 272 8.46 -2.73 4.75
C LEU A 272 7.40 -2.86 5.84
N ALA A 273 6.46 -1.92 5.89
CA ALA A 273 5.35 -1.92 6.82
C ALA A 273 4.04 -1.69 6.08
N LEU A 274 3.05 -2.55 6.35
CA LEU A 274 1.71 -2.45 5.82
C LEU A 274 0.70 -3.13 6.76
N SER A 275 -0.53 -2.67 6.74
CA SER A 275 -1.58 -3.16 7.65
C SER A 275 -1.97 -4.60 7.34
N GLU A 276 -2.18 -5.39 8.38
CA GLU A 276 -2.92 -6.65 8.31
C GLU A 276 -4.29 -6.43 7.65
N HIS A 277 -4.75 -7.41 6.88
CA HIS A 277 -6.06 -7.38 6.25
C HIS A 277 -7.17 -7.44 7.32
N GLY A 278 -8.18 -6.56 7.18
CA GLY A 278 -9.22 -6.37 8.20
C GLY A 278 -10.04 -7.62 8.48
N ALA A 279 -10.49 -8.32 7.44
CA ALA A 279 -11.41 -9.46 7.57
C ALA A 279 -10.74 -10.83 7.40
N ARG A 280 -10.03 -11.06 6.29
CA ARG A 280 -9.51 -12.38 5.90
C ARG A 280 -8.03 -12.56 6.25
N SER A 281 -7.61 -13.81 6.25
CA SER A 281 -6.23 -14.23 6.53
C SER A 281 -5.67 -15.23 5.50
N SER A 282 -6.54 -15.96 4.79
CA SER A 282 -6.14 -16.90 3.72
C SER A 282 -6.22 -16.24 2.34
N LEU A 283 -5.18 -16.48 1.53
CA LEU A 283 -5.13 -16.16 0.10
C LEU A 283 -6.36 -16.69 -0.66
N TYR A 284 -6.77 -17.93 -0.39
CA TYR A 284 -7.85 -18.60 -1.13
C TYR A 284 -9.22 -18.07 -0.69
N ASP A 285 -9.40 -17.76 0.60
CA ASP A 285 -10.57 -17.03 1.10
C ASP A 285 -10.69 -15.64 0.45
N GLU A 286 -9.56 -14.94 0.22
CA GLU A 286 -9.52 -13.67 -0.50
C GLU A 286 -9.94 -13.85 -1.96
N GLY A 287 -9.44 -14.88 -2.64
CA GLY A 287 -9.85 -15.20 -4.01
C GLY A 287 -11.37 -15.34 -4.13
N ASN A 288 -11.98 -16.13 -3.23
CA ASN A 288 -13.43 -16.30 -3.17
C ASN A 288 -14.17 -14.97 -2.90
N ALA A 289 -13.60 -14.09 -2.07
CA ALA A 289 -14.17 -12.77 -1.81
C ALA A 289 -14.03 -11.82 -3.00
N ILE A 290 -12.94 -11.88 -3.76
CA ILE A 290 -12.71 -11.10 -4.97
C ILE A 290 -13.76 -11.47 -6.02
N VAL A 291 -13.97 -12.76 -6.27
CA VAL A 291 -14.95 -13.25 -7.25
C VAL A 291 -16.37 -12.84 -6.84
N ARG A 292 -16.78 -13.12 -5.60
CA ARG A 292 -18.12 -12.74 -5.09
C ARG A 292 -18.39 -11.23 -5.17
N LYS A 293 -17.36 -10.40 -5.00
CA LYS A 293 -17.46 -8.94 -5.09
C LYS A 293 -17.31 -8.41 -6.52
N HIS A 294 -17.23 -9.28 -7.53
CA HIS A 294 -17.08 -8.92 -8.94
C HIS A 294 -15.87 -8.01 -9.16
N LYS A 295 -14.77 -8.32 -8.45
CA LYS A 295 -13.53 -7.54 -8.48
C LYS A 295 -12.53 -8.06 -9.53
N ALA A 296 -12.64 -9.31 -9.92
CA ALA A 296 -11.94 -9.95 -11.03
C ALA A 296 -12.82 -11.12 -11.49
N THR A 297 -12.62 -11.65 -12.69
CA THR A 297 -13.41 -12.79 -13.14
C THR A 297 -13.03 -14.06 -12.38
N PRO A 298 -13.93 -15.06 -12.26
CA PRO A 298 -13.58 -16.36 -11.69
C PRO A 298 -12.36 -17.00 -12.35
N GLU A 299 -12.24 -16.87 -13.68
CA GLU A 299 -11.18 -17.47 -14.48
C GLU A 299 -9.83 -16.82 -14.18
N GLU A 300 -9.77 -15.49 -14.14
CA GLU A 300 -8.56 -14.73 -13.80
C GLU A 300 -8.03 -15.12 -12.41
N VAL A 301 -8.93 -15.20 -11.42
CA VAL A 301 -8.57 -15.59 -10.05
C VAL A 301 -8.14 -17.05 -9.99
N LYS A 302 -8.84 -17.95 -10.70
CA LYS A 302 -8.50 -19.37 -10.75
C LYS A 302 -7.11 -19.61 -11.31
N ILE A 303 -6.76 -18.97 -12.44
CA ILE A 303 -5.42 -19.07 -13.05
C ILE A 303 -4.33 -18.68 -12.05
N GLN A 304 -4.52 -17.57 -11.33
CA GLN A 304 -3.54 -17.11 -10.33
C GLN A 304 -3.37 -18.10 -9.18
N LEU A 305 -4.49 -18.55 -8.58
CA LEU A 305 -4.46 -19.43 -7.43
C LEU A 305 -3.97 -20.83 -7.77
N ASP A 306 -4.29 -21.36 -8.95
CA ASP A 306 -3.80 -22.65 -9.42
C ASP A 306 -2.28 -22.61 -9.66
N GLN A 307 -1.76 -21.52 -10.23
CA GLN A 307 -0.31 -21.34 -10.33
C GLN A 307 0.33 -21.32 -8.93
N TYR A 308 -0.25 -20.59 -7.98
CA TYR A 308 0.31 -20.51 -6.62
C TYR A 308 0.28 -21.85 -5.89
N ARG A 309 -0.74 -22.70 -6.15
CA ARG A 309 -0.77 -24.10 -5.67
C ARG A 309 0.35 -24.93 -6.29
N GLN A 310 0.53 -24.84 -7.60
CA GLN A 310 1.60 -25.55 -8.31
C GLN A 310 3.00 -25.13 -7.81
N ASP A 311 3.15 -23.86 -7.47
CA ASP A 311 4.35 -23.26 -6.87
C ASP A 311 4.56 -23.68 -5.40
N GLY A 312 3.68 -24.50 -4.83
CA GLY A 312 3.78 -25.04 -3.47
C GLY A 312 3.37 -24.07 -2.36
N ILE A 313 2.56 -23.04 -2.66
CA ILE A 313 2.17 -22.06 -1.65
C ILE A 313 1.08 -22.62 -0.72
N PRO A 314 1.35 -22.71 0.59
CA PRO A 314 0.40 -23.27 1.54
C PRO A 314 -0.80 -22.35 1.74
N ASP A 315 -1.95 -22.94 2.10
CA ASP A 315 -3.14 -22.23 2.59
C ASP A 315 -3.00 -21.80 4.07
N ASP A 316 -1.78 -21.59 4.53
CA ASP A 316 -1.56 -21.10 5.89
C ASP A 316 -2.12 -19.67 6.00
N LYS A 317 -2.97 -19.47 7.00
CA LYS A 317 -3.61 -18.19 7.32
C LYS A 317 -2.64 -17.25 8.03
N ARG A 318 -1.50 -17.75 8.50
CA ARG A 318 -0.52 -16.99 9.25
C ARG A 318 0.84 -16.94 8.56
N PHE A 319 1.58 -15.89 8.86
CA PHE A 319 3.00 -15.75 8.57
C PHE A 319 3.62 -15.06 9.78
N ASN A 320 4.58 -15.69 10.44
CA ASN A 320 5.19 -15.20 11.69
C ASN A 320 4.13 -14.74 12.74
N ARG A 321 3.11 -15.58 12.98
CA ARG A 321 1.98 -15.33 13.90
C ARG A 321 1.05 -14.16 13.50
N LYS A 322 1.30 -13.46 12.40
CA LYS A 322 0.45 -12.41 11.84
C LYS A 322 -0.43 -12.93 10.71
N LYS A 323 -1.51 -12.23 10.35
CA LYS A 323 -2.28 -12.59 9.15
C LYS A 323 -1.37 -12.55 7.93
N ALA A 324 -1.41 -13.59 7.08
CA ALA A 324 -0.60 -13.62 5.87
C ALA A 324 -1.06 -12.56 4.82
N LEU A 325 -2.31 -12.11 4.92
CA LEU A 325 -2.88 -11.07 4.08
C LEU A 325 -2.70 -9.66 4.64
N ALA A 326 -2.42 -8.74 3.72
CA ALA A 326 -2.35 -7.32 4.01
C ALA A 326 -3.45 -6.53 3.27
N GLU A 327 -3.88 -5.42 3.85
CA GLU A 327 -4.83 -4.49 3.20
C GLU A 327 -4.14 -3.73 2.05
N ALA A 328 -2.84 -3.45 2.21
CA ALA A 328 -2.00 -2.71 1.27
C ALA A 328 -2.53 -1.31 0.87
N SER A 329 -3.49 -0.73 1.59
CA SER A 329 -4.01 0.62 1.29
C SER A 329 -3.11 1.76 1.78
N ALA A 330 -2.18 1.43 2.68
CA ALA A 330 -1.07 2.28 3.09
C ALA A 330 0.17 1.39 3.21
N ILE A 331 1.28 1.82 2.60
CA ILE A 331 2.54 1.07 2.59
C ILE A 331 3.66 2.05 2.96
N VAL A 332 4.42 1.74 4.00
CA VAL A 332 5.60 2.50 4.41
C VAL A 332 6.80 1.62 4.14
N ARG A 333 7.81 2.12 3.43
CA ARG A 333 8.98 1.33 3.08
C ARG A 333 10.23 2.15 2.93
N ASP A 334 11.37 1.52 3.17
CA ASP A 334 12.65 1.98 2.64
C ASP A 334 12.84 1.53 1.19
N HIS A 335 13.88 2.05 0.55
CA HIS A 335 14.29 1.67 -0.82
C HIS A 335 15.63 0.89 -0.81
N ALA A 336 15.85 0.05 0.20
CA ALA A 336 16.99 -0.86 0.22
C ALA A 336 16.91 -1.88 -0.95
N PRO A 337 18.03 -2.44 -1.43
CA PRO A 337 18.05 -3.38 -2.56
C PRO A 337 17.06 -4.55 -2.40
N SER A 338 17.03 -5.20 -1.24
CA SER A 338 16.12 -6.31 -0.97
C SER A 338 14.64 -5.89 -0.96
N THR A 339 14.32 -4.71 -0.42
CA THR A 339 12.97 -4.13 -0.46
C THR A 339 12.56 -3.81 -1.89
N ASN A 340 13.45 -3.23 -2.69
CA ASN A 340 13.20 -2.92 -4.10
C ASN A 340 12.96 -4.21 -4.90
N LEU A 341 13.75 -5.26 -4.68
CA LEU A 341 13.51 -6.58 -5.27
C LEU A 341 12.11 -7.10 -4.92
N PHE A 342 11.76 -7.11 -3.63
CA PHE A 342 10.43 -7.54 -3.19
C PHE A 342 9.31 -6.77 -3.90
N MET A 343 9.45 -5.44 -3.97
CA MET A 343 8.46 -4.57 -4.59
C MET A 343 8.35 -4.80 -6.11
N CYS A 344 9.46 -5.06 -6.80
CA CYS A 344 9.47 -5.45 -8.21
C CYS A 344 8.79 -6.80 -8.45
N LEU A 345 9.10 -7.81 -7.62
CA LEU A 345 8.44 -9.13 -7.71
C LEU A 345 6.94 -9.03 -7.46
N TRP A 346 6.52 -8.22 -6.49
CA TRP A 346 5.11 -7.97 -6.23
C TRP A 346 4.42 -7.30 -7.42
N PHE A 347 5.07 -6.28 -8.02
CA PHE A 347 4.56 -5.66 -9.24
C PHE A 347 4.44 -6.65 -10.40
N ASN A 348 5.45 -7.50 -10.62
CA ASN A 348 5.45 -8.49 -11.70
C ASN A 348 4.31 -9.49 -11.58
N GLU A 349 4.02 -9.98 -10.36
CA GLU A 349 2.88 -10.87 -10.12
C GLU A 349 1.54 -10.17 -10.35
N VAL A 350 1.43 -8.90 -9.97
CA VAL A 350 0.27 -8.04 -10.23
C VAL A 350 0.06 -7.76 -11.72
N VAL A 351 1.14 -7.69 -12.52
CA VAL A 351 1.10 -7.56 -13.98
C VAL A 351 0.82 -8.90 -14.66
N ARG A 352 1.30 -10.02 -14.12
CA ARG A 352 1.11 -11.35 -14.72
C ARG A 352 -0.32 -11.88 -14.56
N PHE A 353 -0.87 -11.83 -13.34
CA PHE A 353 -2.16 -12.45 -13.01
C PHE A 353 -3.38 -11.51 -12.89
N THR A 354 -3.62 -10.94 -11.72
CA THR A 354 -4.72 -9.98 -11.50
C THR A 354 -4.20 -8.68 -10.88
N SER A 355 -4.91 -7.56 -11.09
CA SER A 355 -4.58 -6.28 -10.44
C SER A 355 -4.89 -6.27 -8.92
N ARG A 356 -5.25 -7.42 -8.34
CA ARG A 356 -5.54 -7.62 -6.92
C ARG A 356 -4.27 -7.99 -6.17
N ASP A 357 -3.55 -6.94 -5.79
CA ASP A 357 -2.31 -7.00 -4.99
C ASP A 357 -2.42 -7.80 -3.67
N GLN A 358 -3.62 -7.94 -3.12
CA GLN A 358 -3.92 -8.79 -1.97
C GLN A 358 -3.65 -10.28 -2.23
N LEU A 359 -3.73 -10.75 -3.47
CA LEU A 359 -3.40 -12.13 -3.83
C LEU A 359 -1.89 -12.33 -4.01
N SER A 360 -1.21 -11.40 -4.66
CA SER A 360 0.22 -11.52 -4.96
C SER A 360 1.13 -11.19 -3.77
N PHE A 361 0.70 -10.36 -2.83
CA PHE A 361 1.48 -10.03 -1.63
C PHE A 361 1.89 -11.27 -0.81
N PRO A 362 0.94 -12.11 -0.32
CA PRO A 362 1.31 -13.30 0.47
C PRO A 362 2.15 -14.29 -0.35
N TYR A 363 1.94 -14.37 -1.66
CA TYR A 363 2.75 -15.19 -2.55
C TYR A 363 4.22 -14.75 -2.53
N VAL A 364 4.50 -13.47 -2.81
CA VAL A 364 5.87 -12.94 -2.83
C VAL A 364 6.51 -13.00 -1.43
N LEU A 365 5.74 -12.71 -0.38
CA LEU A 365 6.18 -12.83 1.01
C LEU A 365 6.67 -14.24 1.35
N ARG A 366 5.95 -15.28 0.90
CA ARG A 366 6.32 -16.68 1.18
C ARG A 366 7.48 -17.17 0.33
N ARG A 367 7.57 -16.72 -0.93
CA ARG A 367 8.64 -17.12 -1.86
C ARG A 367 9.96 -16.46 -1.53
N LEU A 368 9.98 -15.15 -1.31
CA LEU A 368 11.21 -14.39 -1.05
C LEU A 368 11.62 -14.41 0.43
N ARG A 369 10.65 -14.54 1.35
CA ARG A 369 10.86 -14.49 2.81
C ARG A 369 11.65 -13.26 3.26
N LEU A 370 11.28 -12.10 2.73
CA LEU A 370 11.90 -10.80 3.07
C LEU A 370 11.91 -10.62 4.61
N PRO A 371 13.09 -10.46 5.25
CA PRO A 371 13.16 -10.09 6.65
C PRO A 371 12.68 -8.64 6.85
N GLY A 372 12.22 -8.30 8.05
CA GLY A 372 11.82 -6.92 8.36
C GLY A 372 10.52 -6.47 7.69
N VAL A 373 9.56 -7.39 7.48
CA VAL A 373 8.18 -7.05 7.09
C VAL A 373 7.32 -6.87 8.35
N HIS A 374 6.92 -5.63 8.63
CA HIS A 374 6.06 -5.26 9.74
C HIS A 374 4.59 -5.23 9.32
N LEU A 375 3.86 -6.30 9.64
CA LEU A 375 2.41 -6.37 9.49
C LEU A 375 1.72 -5.77 10.73
N PHE A 376 1.46 -4.45 10.68
CA PHE A 376 0.88 -3.70 11.79
C PHE A 376 -0.65 -3.87 11.87
N PRO A 377 -1.27 -3.71 13.05
CA PRO A 377 -2.69 -3.97 13.24
C PRO A 377 -3.58 -2.93 12.55
N VAL A 378 -4.82 -3.32 12.28
CA VAL A 378 -5.83 -2.47 11.62
C VAL A 378 -6.07 -1.15 12.37
N CYS A 379 -5.95 -1.13 13.69
CA CYS A 379 -6.09 0.10 14.47
C CYS A 379 -5.02 1.14 14.11
N ALA A 380 -3.76 0.72 13.93
CA ALA A 380 -2.69 1.62 13.55
C ALA A 380 -2.94 2.19 12.15
N ARG A 381 -3.49 1.39 11.22
CA ARG A 381 -3.94 1.92 9.92
C ARG A 381 -5.01 3.00 10.06
N LYS A 382 -6.00 2.81 10.93
CA LYS A 382 -7.06 3.80 11.20
C LYS A 382 -6.49 5.08 11.82
N ASP A 383 -5.39 4.98 12.57
CA ASP A 383 -4.66 6.14 13.04
C ASP A 383 -3.91 6.88 11.92
N LEU A 384 -3.36 6.15 10.94
CA LEU A 384 -2.60 6.71 9.81
C LEU A 384 -3.48 7.44 8.79
N VAL A 385 -4.68 6.92 8.52
CA VAL A 385 -5.54 7.42 7.43
C VAL A 385 -7.01 7.52 7.81
N ASN A 386 -7.69 8.57 7.33
CA ASN A 386 -9.15 8.59 7.28
C ASN A 386 -9.59 7.86 6.00
N SER A 387 -10.58 6.97 6.09
CA SER A 387 -11.09 6.21 4.94
C SER A 387 -12.42 6.81 4.46
N PHE A 388 -12.47 7.27 3.21
CA PHE A 388 -13.68 7.85 2.60
C PHE A 388 -14.35 6.89 1.62
N GLY A 389 -13.60 5.94 1.07
CA GLY A 389 -14.09 5.03 0.03
C GLY A 389 -13.97 5.64 -1.38
N HIS A 390 -14.32 4.86 -2.40
CA HIS A 390 -14.25 5.35 -3.78
C HIS A 390 -15.46 6.21 -4.10
N ARG A 391 -15.26 7.35 -4.77
CA ARG A 391 -16.37 8.19 -5.22
C ARG A 391 -17.11 7.56 -6.39
N ARG A 392 -16.37 7.07 -7.39
CA ARG A 392 -16.91 6.48 -8.61
C ARG A 392 -16.10 5.26 -9.04
N LYS A 393 -16.74 4.31 -9.73
CA LYS A 393 -16.03 3.21 -10.38
C LYS A 393 -15.34 3.73 -11.64
N VAL A 394 -14.03 3.57 -11.71
CA VAL A 394 -13.23 3.90 -12.89
C VAL A 394 -13.54 2.94 -14.04
N LYS A 395 -13.64 3.48 -15.27
CA LYS A 395 -13.83 2.71 -16.51
C LYS A 395 -12.46 2.40 -17.16
N PRO A 396 -12.32 1.29 -17.90
CA PRO A 396 -11.14 1.05 -18.72
C PRO A 396 -10.93 2.17 -19.75
N LEU A 397 -9.69 2.40 -20.17
CA LEU A 397 -9.42 3.27 -21.32
C LEU A 397 -10.04 2.67 -22.58
N ALA A 398 -10.60 3.52 -23.43
CA ALA A 398 -11.03 3.11 -24.75
C ALA A 398 -9.79 2.63 -25.53
N LYS A 399 -9.88 1.43 -26.15
CA LYS A 399 -8.90 1.04 -27.15
C LYS A 399 -9.19 1.91 -28.38
N GLU A 400 -8.36 2.90 -28.65
CA GLU A 400 -8.36 3.51 -29.98
C GLU A 400 -8.03 2.40 -30.97
N GLY A 401 -8.98 2.12 -31.88
CA GLY A 401 -8.74 1.20 -32.98
C GLY A 401 -7.59 1.76 -33.81
N ARG A 402 -6.45 1.05 -33.80
CA ARG A 402 -5.41 1.26 -34.79
C ARG A 402 -5.75 0.49 -36.05
#